data_AF-A0A9E4GY71-F1
#
_entry.id   AF-A0A9E4GY71-F1
#
_cell.length_a   1.000
_cell.length_b   1.000
_cell.length_c   1.000
_cell.angle_alpha   90.00
_cell.angle_beta   90.00
_cell.angle_gamma   90.00
#
_symmetry.space_group_name_H-M   'P 1'
#
loop_
_entity.id
_entity.type
_entity.pdbx_description
1 polymer ?
#
loop_
_entity_poly.entity_id
_entity_poly.type
_entity_poly.pdbx_seq_one_letter_code
_entity_poly.pdbx_strand_id
1 'polypeptide(L)'
;MMNIRPSAVFVVTVLGLLPMLANANERSAAEVECTPVEQQALVYDCMITLKGKKSGTPVVDAEFTVGADMPSMPGAHNVHPVSAEPHGMPGMYRARIELEMTGEWALKLDFTKPSRDRLVKKLQFGGMDGHGAHKH
;
A
#
# COMPACT_ATOMS: atom_id res chain seq x y z
N MET A 1 -54.52 39.73 15.39
CA MET A 1 -54.71 39.44 13.95
C MET A 1 -53.37 39.04 13.36
N MET A 2 -53.37 37.86 12.75
CA MET A 2 -52.27 37.15 12.10
C MET A 2 -51.79 37.92 10.86
N ASN A 3 -50.50 37.83 10.51
CA ASN A 3 -50.06 37.66 9.12
C ASN A 3 -48.56 37.31 9.05
N ILE A 4 -48.31 36.01 8.98
CA ILE A 4 -47.04 35.39 8.60
C ILE A 4 -47.01 35.37 7.07
N ARG A 5 -45.97 35.95 6.46
CA ARG A 5 -45.66 35.75 5.02
C ARG A 5 -44.60 34.65 4.91
N PRO A 6 -44.84 33.56 4.16
CA PRO A 6 -43.81 32.57 3.90
C PRO A 6 -42.98 33.06 2.71
N SER A 7 -41.71 33.38 2.93
CA SER A 7 -40.76 33.53 1.83
C SER A 7 -39.93 32.26 1.73
N ALA A 8 -40.04 31.63 0.57
CA ALA A 8 -39.48 30.34 0.21
C ALA A 8 -38.00 30.23 0.55
N VAL A 9 -37.65 29.19 1.32
CA VAL A 9 -36.26 28.75 1.52
C VAL A 9 -35.89 27.94 0.28
N PHE A 10 -35.11 28.54 -0.63
CA PHE A 10 -34.46 27.79 -1.71
C PHE A 10 -33.27 27.02 -1.12
N VAL A 11 -33.47 25.75 -0.81
CA VAL A 11 -32.37 24.82 -0.51
C VAL A 11 -31.74 24.41 -1.85
N VAL A 12 -30.65 25.06 -2.22
CA VAL A 12 -29.82 24.62 -3.35
C VAL A 12 -28.89 23.52 -2.83
N THR A 13 -29.34 22.28 -2.90
CA THR A 13 -28.50 21.11 -2.64
C THR A 13 -27.52 20.95 -3.81
N VAL A 14 -26.33 21.53 -3.68
CA VAL A 14 -25.22 21.25 -4.61
C VAL A 14 -24.70 19.85 -4.30
N LEU A 15 -25.26 18.84 -4.96
CA LEU A 15 -24.76 17.47 -4.93
C LEU A 15 -23.45 17.45 -5.73
N GLY A 16 -22.33 17.66 -5.04
CA GLY A 16 -20.99 17.60 -5.62
C GLY A 16 -20.64 16.18 -6.04
N LEU A 17 -20.96 15.81 -7.28
CA LEU A 17 -20.31 14.70 -7.97
C LEU A 17 -18.93 15.18 -8.42
N LEU A 18 -17.94 15.04 -7.53
CA LEU A 18 -16.54 15.05 -7.95
C LEU A 18 -16.33 13.83 -8.87
N PRO A 19 -15.95 14.02 -10.14
CA PRO A 19 -15.55 12.90 -10.96
C PRO A 19 -14.26 12.33 -10.37
N MET A 20 -14.30 11.10 -9.86
CA MET A 20 -13.08 10.31 -9.71
C MET A 20 -12.54 10.06 -11.12
N LEU A 21 -11.67 10.95 -11.59
CA LEU A 21 -10.85 10.69 -12.77
C LEU A 21 -9.83 9.63 -12.39
N ALA A 22 -10.28 8.37 -12.34
CA ALA A 22 -9.39 7.21 -12.32
C ALA A 22 -8.65 7.21 -13.66
N ASN A 23 -7.42 7.70 -13.65
CA ASN A 23 -6.56 7.65 -14.82
C ASN A 23 -6.14 6.19 -15.00
N ALA A 24 -6.78 5.47 -15.92
CA ALA A 24 -6.52 4.05 -16.21
C ALA A 24 -5.07 3.74 -16.66
N ASN A 25 -4.19 4.75 -16.75
CA ASN A 25 -2.78 4.62 -17.09
C ASN A 25 -1.85 5.29 -16.05
N GLU A 26 -2.36 5.59 -14.86
CA GLU A 26 -1.54 6.03 -13.75
C GLU A 26 -0.76 4.84 -13.15
N ARG A 27 0.55 5.02 -12.92
CA ARG A 27 1.37 4.03 -12.21
C ARG A 27 1.17 4.17 -10.71
N SER A 28 1.25 3.06 -10.01
CA SER A 28 1.22 3.04 -8.54
C SER A 28 2.58 3.46 -7.97
N ALA A 29 2.54 4.10 -6.81
CA ALA A 29 3.63 4.19 -5.86
C ALA A 29 3.24 3.39 -4.62
N ALA A 30 4.20 2.65 -4.06
CA ALA A 30 4.01 1.84 -2.87
C ALA A 30 4.95 2.30 -1.75
N GLU A 31 4.43 2.39 -0.54
CA GLU A 31 5.17 2.43 0.71
C GLU A 31 4.97 1.10 1.41
N VAL A 32 6.03 0.53 1.98
CA VAL A 32 6.01 -0.82 2.54
C VAL A 32 6.71 -0.80 3.89
N GLU A 33 5.98 -1.24 4.92
CA GLU A 33 6.47 -1.39 6.28
C GLU A 33 6.24 -2.85 6.69
N CYS A 34 7.30 -3.54 7.11
CA CYS A 34 7.21 -4.94 7.53
C CYS A 34 7.63 -5.08 8.99
N THR A 35 6.76 -5.68 9.80
CA THR A 35 7.01 -5.92 11.23
C THR A 35 7.17 -7.42 11.49
N PRO A 36 8.09 -7.86 12.37
CA PRO A 36 8.19 -9.27 12.74
C PRO A 36 6.89 -9.76 13.36
N VAL A 37 6.44 -10.95 12.99
CA VAL A 37 5.34 -11.62 13.67
C VAL A 37 5.87 -12.25 14.96
N GLU A 38 5.22 -11.95 16.08
CA GLU A 38 5.67 -12.48 17.37
C GLU A 38 5.70 -14.02 17.36
N GLN A 39 6.72 -14.58 18.02
CA GLN A 39 6.97 -16.02 18.17
C GLN A 39 7.11 -16.80 16.84
N GLN A 40 7.25 -16.12 15.69
CA GLN A 40 7.47 -16.74 14.37
C GLN A 40 8.73 -16.16 13.74
N ALA A 41 9.83 -16.90 13.83
CA ALA A 41 11.12 -16.46 13.29
C ALA A 41 11.02 -16.25 11.77
N LEU A 42 11.57 -15.13 11.28
CA LEU A 42 11.63 -14.76 9.87
C LEU A 42 10.27 -14.58 9.17
N VAL A 43 9.17 -14.61 9.92
CA VAL A 43 7.85 -14.27 9.40
C VAL A 43 7.58 -12.79 9.67
N TYR A 44 7.21 -12.07 8.62
CA TYR A 44 6.94 -10.64 8.69
C TYR A 44 5.54 -10.33 8.18
N ASP A 45 4.90 -9.39 8.86
CA ASP A 45 3.64 -8.81 8.46
C ASP A 45 3.90 -7.48 7.78
N CYS A 46 3.68 -7.43 6.46
CA CYS A 46 3.96 -6.27 5.64
C CYS A 46 2.68 -5.48 5.36
N MET A 47 2.64 -4.25 5.83
CA MET A 47 1.66 -3.24 5.48
C MET A 47 2.12 -2.49 4.23
N ILE A 48 1.28 -2.48 3.20
CA ILE A 48 1.56 -1.83 1.91
C ILE A 48 0.53 -0.73 1.69
N THR A 49 1.00 0.52 1.54
CA THR A 49 0.16 1.65 1.17
C THR A 49 0.37 2.01 -0.30
N LEU A 50 -0.68 1.92 -1.10
CA LEU A 50 -0.68 2.24 -2.52
C LEU A 50 -1.35 3.57 -2.81
N LYS A 51 -0.64 4.41 -3.57
CA LYS A 51 -1.17 5.67 -4.10
C LYS A 51 -0.85 5.81 -5.58
N GLY A 52 -1.71 6.52 -6.31
CA GLY A 52 -1.40 6.97 -7.66
C GLY A 52 -0.15 7.83 -7.62
N LYS A 53 0.87 7.49 -8.42
CA LYS A 53 2.18 8.16 -8.38
C LYS A 53 2.10 9.66 -8.70
N LYS A 54 1.10 10.10 -9.48
CA LYS A 54 0.90 11.50 -9.87
C LYS A 54 -0.23 12.15 -9.08
N SER A 55 -1.34 11.44 -8.90
CA SER A 55 -2.56 11.94 -8.26
C SER A 55 -2.48 11.91 -6.74
N GLY A 56 -1.65 11.03 -6.18
CA GLY A 56 -1.58 10.79 -4.73
C GLY A 56 -2.83 10.12 -4.15
N THR A 57 -3.82 9.77 -4.99
CA THR A 57 -5.06 9.13 -4.52
C THR A 57 -4.83 7.67 -4.17
N PRO A 58 -5.56 7.10 -3.20
CA PRO A 58 -5.44 5.68 -2.87
C PRO A 58 -5.76 4.79 -4.07
N VAL A 59 -4.95 3.75 -4.30
CA VAL A 59 -5.24 2.74 -5.33
C VAL A 59 -6.06 1.62 -4.70
N VAL A 60 -7.37 1.63 -4.96
CA VAL A 60 -8.32 0.61 -4.48
C VAL A 60 -8.42 -0.57 -5.45
N ASP A 61 -8.93 -1.70 -4.95
CA ASP A 61 -9.19 -2.93 -5.71
C ASP A 61 -7.98 -3.42 -6.52
N ALA A 62 -6.76 -3.16 -6.03
CA ALA A 62 -5.54 -3.65 -6.63
C ALA A 62 -5.38 -5.13 -6.31
N GLU A 63 -4.96 -5.90 -7.33
CA GLU A 63 -4.62 -7.31 -7.19
C GLU A 63 -3.15 -7.46 -7.52
N PHE A 64 -2.36 -7.91 -6.54
CA PHE A 64 -0.93 -8.09 -6.68
C PHE A 64 -0.39 -9.14 -5.73
N THR A 65 0.78 -9.68 -6.08
CA THR A 65 1.53 -10.58 -5.21
C THR A 65 2.79 -9.89 -4.69
N VAL A 66 3.23 -10.30 -3.50
CA VAL A 66 4.49 -9.90 -2.88
C VAL A 66 5.43 -11.09 -2.86
N GLY A 67 6.52 -11.00 -3.63
CA GLY A 67 7.67 -11.89 -3.52
C GLY A 67 8.88 -11.13 -3.00
N ALA A 68 9.99 -11.82 -2.76
CA ALA A 68 11.25 -11.18 -2.42
C ALA A 68 12.44 -12.01 -2.89
N ASP A 69 13.55 -11.34 -3.21
CA ASP A 69 14.82 -11.99 -3.55
C ASP A 69 15.96 -11.33 -2.78
N MET A 70 16.94 -12.12 -2.36
CA MET A 70 18.15 -11.60 -1.75
C MET A 70 19.11 -11.10 -2.84
N PRO A 71 19.43 -9.79 -2.93
CA PRO A 71 20.21 -9.25 -4.06
C PRO A 71 21.66 -9.75 -4.12
N SER A 72 22.23 -10.13 -2.98
CA SER A 72 23.60 -10.65 -2.89
C SER A 72 23.76 -12.04 -3.51
N MET A 73 22.69 -12.84 -3.56
CA MET A 73 22.67 -14.18 -4.13
C MET A 73 21.42 -14.37 -5.01
N PRO A 74 21.36 -13.74 -6.20
CA PRO A 74 20.17 -13.75 -7.04
C PRO A 74 19.74 -15.18 -7.42
N GLY A 75 18.47 -15.50 -7.18
CA GLY A 75 17.86 -16.78 -7.57
C GLY A 75 18.21 -17.98 -6.68
N ALA A 76 19.06 -17.80 -5.66
CA ALA A 76 19.34 -18.84 -4.66
C ALA A 76 18.40 -18.76 -3.45
N HIS A 77 17.98 -17.53 -3.10
CA HIS A 77 17.09 -17.25 -1.98
C HIS A 77 15.94 -16.36 -2.47
N ASN A 78 14.77 -16.97 -2.61
CA ASN A 78 13.57 -16.30 -3.07
C ASN A 78 12.35 -16.72 -2.27
N VAL A 79 11.51 -15.75 -1.95
CA VAL A 79 10.22 -15.98 -1.30
C VAL A 79 9.20 -16.33 -2.38
N HIS A 80 8.41 -17.39 -2.14
CA HIS A 80 7.28 -17.68 -3.01
C HIS A 80 6.29 -16.50 -2.99
N PRO A 81 5.83 -15.99 -4.14
CA PRO A 81 4.91 -14.85 -4.16
C PRO A 81 3.62 -15.16 -3.38
N VAL A 82 3.26 -14.28 -2.45
CA VAL A 82 2.00 -14.36 -1.69
C VAL A 82 1.03 -13.27 -2.16
N SER A 83 -0.27 -13.53 -2.17
CA SER A 83 -1.26 -12.49 -2.47
C SER A 83 -1.27 -11.41 -1.38
N ALA A 84 -1.36 -10.15 -1.80
CA ALA A 84 -1.65 -9.05 -0.88
C ALA A 84 -3.16 -8.85 -0.76
N GLU A 85 -3.65 -8.77 0.48
CA GLU A 85 -5.07 -8.65 0.79
C GLU A 85 -5.43 -7.23 1.23
N PRO A 86 -6.58 -6.67 0.82
CA PRO A 86 -7.03 -5.37 1.32
C PRO A 86 -7.09 -5.32 2.86
N HIS A 87 -6.66 -4.21 3.45
CA HIS A 87 -6.59 -4.09 4.92
C HIS A 87 -6.90 -2.68 5.43
N GLY A 88 -7.96 -2.55 6.23
CA GLY A 88 -8.29 -1.29 6.91
C GLY A 88 -8.85 -0.22 5.97
N MET A 89 -8.01 0.70 5.51
CA MET A 89 -8.41 1.89 4.74
C MET A 89 -8.19 1.69 3.23
N PRO A 90 -8.89 2.46 2.37
CA PRO A 90 -8.64 2.46 0.93
C PRO A 90 -7.16 2.63 0.58
N GLY A 91 -6.64 1.78 -0.30
CA GLY A 91 -5.24 1.78 -0.71
C GLY A 91 -4.27 1.07 0.24
N MET A 92 -4.72 0.56 1.39
CA MET A 92 -3.90 -0.25 2.29
C MET A 92 -4.13 -1.74 2.06
N TYR A 93 -3.04 -2.48 2.02
CA TYR A 93 -3.01 -3.92 1.83
C TYR A 93 -2.04 -4.55 2.82
N ARG A 94 -2.23 -5.84 3.08
CA ARG A 94 -1.42 -6.64 3.99
C ARG A 94 -0.93 -7.89 3.27
N ALA A 95 0.34 -8.23 3.45
CA ALA A 95 0.91 -9.48 2.99
C ALA A 95 1.81 -10.07 4.08
N ARG A 96 1.67 -11.37 4.35
CA ARG A 96 2.56 -12.09 5.26
C ARG A 96 3.60 -12.83 4.45
N ILE A 97 4.87 -12.50 4.66
CA ILE A 97 5.99 -13.15 3.99
C ILE A 97 6.82 -13.94 5.01
N GLU A 98 7.40 -15.04 4.55
CA GLU A 98 8.36 -15.85 5.31
C GLU A 98 9.70 -15.79 4.58
N LEU A 99 10.72 -15.29 5.26
CA LEU A 99 12.08 -15.19 4.74
C LEU A 99 12.88 -16.43 5.14
N GLU A 100 13.88 -16.77 4.33
CA GLU A 100 14.81 -17.86 4.65
C GLU A 100 15.94 -17.41 5.59
N MET A 101 16.21 -16.11 5.63
CA MET A 101 17.27 -15.50 6.44
C MET A 101 17.09 -13.99 6.61
N THR A 102 17.77 -13.42 7.60
CA THR A 102 17.87 -11.97 7.81
C THR A 102 18.80 -11.33 6.76
N GLY A 103 18.66 -10.03 6.50
CA GLY A 103 19.50 -9.32 5.52
C GLY A 103 18.76 -8.27 4.68
N GLU A 104 19.46 -7.75 3.66
CA GLU A 104 18.84 -6.93 2.61
C GLU A 104 18.06 -7.83 1.64
N TRP A 105 16.81 -7.48 1.40
CA TRP A 105 15.92 -8.15 0.46
C TRP A 105 15.30 -7.14 -0.50
N ALA A 106 15.12 -7.55 -1.75
CA ALA A 106 14.34 -6.81 -2.74
C ALA A 106 12.93 -7.40 -2.83
N LEU A 107 11.97 -6.76 -2.16
CA LEU A 107 10.55 -7.09 -2.28
C LEU A 107 10.03 -6.68 -3.66
N LYS A 108 9.39 -7.62 -4.34
CA LYS A 108 8.76 -7.45 -5.65
C LYS A 108 7.25 -7.45 -5.47
N LEU A 109 6.61 -6.34 -5.81
CA LEU A 109 5.16 -6.20 -5.82
C LEU A 109 4.70 -6.28 -7.29
N ASP A 110 4.03 -7.36 -7.63
CA ASP A 110 3.64 -7.69 -9.00
C ASP A 110 2.15 -7.50 -9.20
N PHE A 111 1.78 -6.41 -9.87
CA PHE A 111 0.41 -5.99 -10.06
C PHE A 111 -0.21 -6.62 -11.30
N THR A 112 -1.46 -7.05 -11.15
CA THR A 112 -2.32 -7.50 -12.24
C THR A 112 -3.51 -6.56 -12.46
N LYS A 113 -3.95 -5.88 -11.39
CA LYS A 113 -4.97 -4.81 -11.42
C LYS A 113 -4.50 -3.59 -10.60
N PRO A 114 -5.01 -2.39 -10.92
CA PRO A 114 -5.87 -2.04 -12.06
C PRO A 114 -5.12 -2.08 -13.41
N SER A 115 -3.79 -2.09 -13.38
CA SER A 115 -2.93 -2.25 -14.54
C SER A 115 -1.74 -3.15 -14.18
N ARG A 116 -1.11 -3.77 -15.18
CA ARG A 116 0.10 -4.56 -14.96
C ARG A 116 1.27 -3.64 -14.68
N ASP A 117 1.93 -3.85 -13.54
CA ASP A 117 3.14 -3.12 -13.15
C ASP A 117 3.99 -4.01 -12.21
N ARG A 118 5.26 -3.66 -12.03
CA ARG A 118 6.15 -4.27 -11.04
C ARG A 118 6.87 -3.17 -10.28
N LEU A 119 6.69 -3.14 -8.96
CA LEU A 119 7.43 -2.28 -8.06
C LEU A 119 8.45 -3.10 -7.27
N VAL A 120 9.65 -2.56 -7.08
CA VAL A 120 10.69 -3.20 -6.27
C VAL A 120 11.05 -2.29 -5.10
N LYS A 121 11.07 -2.86 -3.89
CA LYS A 121 11.42 -2.17 -2.64
C LYS A 121 12.53 -2.92 -1.93
N LYS A 122 13.64 -2.24 -1.68
CA LYS A 122 14.72 -2.79 -0.87
C LYS A 122 14.41 -2.55 0.60
N LEU A 123 14.47 -3.60 1.40
CA LEU A 123 14.23 -3.55 2.84
C LEU A 123 15.30 -4.37 3.57
N GLN A 124 15.61 -3.96 4.81
CA GLN A 124 16.51 -4.68 5.71
C GLN A 124 15.68 -5.43 6.76
N PHE A 125 15.91 -6.73 6.89
CA PHE A 125 15.21 -7.59 7.84
C PHE A 125 16.19 -8.11 8.91
N GLY A 126 15.75 -8.15 10.18
CA GLY A 126 16.48 -8.81 11.27
C GLY A 126 17.65 -8.03 11.88
N GLY A 127 17.59 -6.70 11.91
CA GLY A 127 18.47 -5.85 12.74
C GLY A 127 17.75 -5.34 13.99
N MET A 128 18.50 -5.02 15.05
CA MET A 128 17.99 -4.27 16.20
C MET A 128 17.70 -2.82 15.74
N ASP A 129 16.44 -2.42 15.86
CA ASP A 129 15.98 -1.04 16.15
C ASP A 129 16.10 0.03 15.04
N GLY A 130 14.94 0.39 14.49
CA GLY A 130 14.65 1.79 14.14
C GLY A 130 14.47 2.65 15.42
N HIS A 131 14.60 3.98 15.26
CA HIS A 131 14.61 5.06 16.26
C HIS A 131 15.96 5.43 16.90
N GLY A 132 16.71 6.33 16.24
CA GLY A 132 17.73 7.14 16.91
C GLY A 132 18.75 7.82 16.00
N ALA A 133 18.37 8.88 15.27
CA ALA A 133 19.30 9.96 14.89
C ALA A 133 18.54 11.18 14.37
N HIS A 134 18.15 12.06 15.29
CA HIS A 134 18.03 13.49 15.00
C HIS A 134 19.41 14.03 14.59
N LYS A 135 19.41 14.88 13.55
CA LYS A 135 20.41 15.94 13.21
C LYS A 135 21.87 15.53 12.98
N HIS A 136 22.39 15.92 11.82
CA HIS A 136 23.24 17.12 11.72
C HIS A 136 23.01 17.83 10.38
#